data_AF-A0A429RS87-F1
#
_entry.id   AF-A0A429RS87-F1
#
_cell.length_a   1.000
_cell.length_b   1.000
_cell.length_c   1.000
_cell.angle_alpha   90.00
_cell.angle_beta   90.00
_cell.angle_gamma   90.00
#
_symmetry.space_group_name_H-M   'P 1'
#
loop_
_entity.id
_entity.type
_entity.pdbx_description
1 polymer ?
#
loop_
_entity_poly.entity_id
_entity_poly.type
_entity_poly.pdbx_seq_one_letter_code
_entity_poly.pdbx_strand_id
1 'polypeptide(L)'
;MTDEPASSAGGRLLTVAAWTVLVLGLWLWGREITEAQPVPSAQAGSLFGISLPVAHTPLSATALPQRVDLPAMGVHAPVVPRGLDPHGAVDPPPYETPGVVGWWSGGTRPGAAGTALLVGHVDTASKPAVFYGLSTARPGDTVRVARDDGSTAEFTVEDVQVYERDSFDAHKAYGPRVKGRAELRLITCGGTYDKVAKQYSANVVVSAYLTGVTPAGAATTPAPAPALAPARGAV
;
A
#
# COMPACT_ATOMS: atom_id res chain seq x y z
N MET A 1 -11.32 -83.01 1.43
CA MET A 1 -10.06 -82.63 2.08
C MET A 1 -9.74 -81.24 1.59
N THR A 2 -10.21 -80.23 2.31
CA THR A 2 -10.14 -78.82 1.96
C THR A 2 -9.44 -78.11 3.10
N ASP A 3 -8.19 -77.70 2.90
CA ASP A 3 -7.49 -76.78 3.78
C ASP A 3 -7.55 -75.39 3.15
N GLU A 4 -8.20 -74.46 3.87
CA GLU A 4 -7.98 -73.02 3.75
C GLU A 4 -6.81 -72.63 4.67
N PRO A 5 -5.82 -71.84 4.22
CA PRO A 5 -4.93 -71.14 5.14
C PRO A 5 -5.52 -69.80 5.58
N ALA A 6 -5.68 -69.70 6.90
CA ALA A 6 -6.15 -68.53 7.62
C ALA A 6 -5.25 -67.28 7.50
N SER A 7 -5.94 -66.15 7.52
CA SER A 7 -5.54 -64.74 7.57
C SER A 7 -4.30 -64.38 8.42
N SER A 8 -3.34 -63.68 7.81
CA SER A 8 -2.24 -62.97 8.50
C SER A 8 -2.71 -61.58 8.96
N ALA A 9 -3.35 -61.53 10.13
CA ALA A 9 -3.78 -60.29 10.77
C ALA A 9 -2.66 -59.62 11.62
N GLY A 10 -1.50 -60.27 11.80
CA GLY A 10 -0.43 -59.80 12.69
C GLY A 10 0.46 -58.68 12.13
N GLY A 11 0.68 -58.62 10.81
CA GLY A 11 1.59 -57.64 10.20
C GLY A 11 1.02 -56.21 10.06
N ARG A 12 -0.30 -56.07 10.03
CA ARG A 12 -0.99 -54.78 9.86
C ARG A 12 -1.17 -54.01 11.17
N LEU A 13 -1.21 -54.69 12.31
CA LEU A 13 -1.35 -54.05 13.62
C LEU A 13 -0.02 -53.43 14.11
N LEU A 14 1.10 -54.05 13.80
CA LEU A 14 2.43 -53.55 14.19
C LEU A 14 2.86 -52.31 13.38
N THR A 15 2.41 -52.19 12.12
CA THR A 15 2.70 -51.02 11.28
C THR A 15 1.89 -49.81 11.68
N VAL A 16 0.61 -49.96 12.05
CA VAL A 16 -0.21 -48.83 12.53
C VAL A 16 0.33 -48.26 13.85
N ALA A 17 0.70 -49.11 14.81
CA ALA A 17 1.23 -48.66 16.10
C ALA A 17 2.55 -47.87 15.98
N ALA A 18 3.45 -48.30 15.08
CA ALA A 18 4.71 -47.59 14.84
C ALA A 18 4.48 -46.19 14.24
N TRP A 19 3.50 -46.04 13.35
CA TRP A 19 3.13 -44.74 12.77
C TRP A 19 2.49 -43.80 13.79
N THR A 20 1.66 -44.29 14.71
CA THR A 20 1.06 -43.45 15.76
C THR A 20 2.10 -42.88 16.72
N VAL A 21 3.11 -43.67 17.12
CA VAL A 21 4.19 -43.19 17.99
C VAL A 21 5.06 -42.14 17.28
N LEU A 22 5.34 -42.33 15.99
CA LEU A 22 6.08 -41.35 15.18
C LEU A 22 5.33 -40.03 15.02
N VAL A 23 4.03 -40.08 14.72
CA VAL A 23 3.20 -38.87 14.58
C VAL A 23 3.03 -38.17 15.92
N LEU A 24 2.79 -38.89 17.03
CA LEU A 24 2.70 -38.30 18.36
C LEU A 24 4.03 -37.69 18.83
N GLY A 25 5.17 -38.33 18.54
CA GLY A 25 6.49 -37.77 18.81
C GLY A 25 6.75 -36.49 18.02
N LEU A 26 6.41 -36.46 16.72
CA LEU A 26 6.53 -35.27 15.88
C LEU A 26 5.57 -34.14 16.32
N TRP A 27 4.38 -34.51 16.79
CA TRP A 27 3.38 -33.55 17.29
C TRP A 27 3.80 -32.95 18.64
N LEU A 28 4.38 -33.75 19.55
CA LEU A 28 4.92 -33.29 20.83
C LEU A 28 6.17 -32.42 20.64
N TRP A 29 7.07 -32.76 19.72
CA TRP A 29 8.24 -31.94 19.39
C TRP A 29 7.86 -30.60 18.74
N GLY A 30 6.77 -30.56 17.98
CA GLY A 30 6.20 -29.32 17.42
C GLY A 30 5.61 -28.35 18.45
N ARG A 31 5.22 -28.83 19.64
CA ARG A 31 4.64 -27.94 20.68
C ARG A 31 5.69 -27.12 21.42
N GLU A 32 6.94 -27.59 21.51
CA GLU A 32 8.03 -26.82 22.16
C GLU A 32 8.61 -25.72 21.28
N ILE A 33 8.31 -25.71 19.97
CA ILE A 33 8.69 -24.63 19.05
C ILE A 33 7.65 -23.48 19.04
N THR A 34 6.60 -23.60 19.87
CA THR A 34 5.48 -22.64 19.95
C THR A 34 5.26 -22.11 21.36
N GLU A 35 6.34 -21.79 22.07
CA GLU A 35 6.32 -20.75 23.11
C GLU A 35 7.07 -19.52 22.60
N ALA A 36 6.45 -18.85 21.62
CA ALA A 36 6.79 -17.45 21.36
C ALA A 36 6.31 -16.65 22.57
N GLN A 37 7.26 -16.13 23.36
CA GLN A 37 6.95 -15.18 24.41
C GLN A 37 6.11 -14.02 23.85
N PRO A 38 5.11 -13.51 24.59
CA PRO A 38 4.38 -12.33 24.17
C PRO A 38 5.35 -11.13 24.21
N VAL A 39 5.98 -10.84 23.07
CA VAL A 39 6.71 -9.59 22.89
C VAL A 39 5.70 -8.44 22.98
N PRO A 40 5.95 -7.39 23.78
CA PRO A 40 5.05 -6.26 23.84
C PRO A 40 4.91 -5.65 22.44
N SER A 41 3.68 -5.47 22.00
CA SER A 41 3.27 -4.85 20.74
C SER A 41 3.69 -3.38 20.67
N ALA A 42 4.98 -3.12 20.50
CA ALA A 42 5.56 -1.81 20.25
C ALA A 42 6.96 -1.98 19.65
N GLN A 43 7.04 -2.54 18.45
CA GLN A 43 8.18 -2.31 17.58
C GLN A 43 7.65 -2.13 16.16
N ALA A 44 7.60 -0.86 15.76
CA ALA A 44 7.52 -0.46 14.36
C ALA A 44 8.67 -1.18 13.63
N GLY A 45 8.33 -1.98 12.62
CA GLY A 45 9.31 -2.65 11.79
C GLY A 45 10.20 -1.62 11.11
N SER A 46 11.45 -1.52 11.55
CA SER A 46 12.48 -0.76 10.87
C SER A 46 12.90 -1.55 9.63
N LEU A 47 12.31 -1.23 8.49
CA LEU A 47 12.88 -1.59 7.20
C LEU A 47 13.88 -0.49 6.85
N PHE A 48 15.16 -0.85 6.71
CA PHE A 48 16.26 0.05 6.33
C PHE A 48 16.65 1.17 7.31
N GLY A 49 16.36 1.03 8.61
CA GLY A 49 16.74 2.04 9.60
C GLY A 49 15.83 3.27 9.64
N ILE A 50 14.77 3.28 8.81
CA ILE A 50 13.74 4.33 8.83
C ILE A 50 12.59 3.84 9.71
N SER A 51 12.33 4.55 10.80
CA SER A 51 11.12 4.34 11.58
C SER A 51 9.95 5.00 10.84
N LEU A 52 9.07 4.18 10.26
CA LEU A 52 7.85 4.70 9.64
C LEU A 52 6.83 5.09 10.73
N PRO A 53 5.99 6.11 10.51
CA PRO A 53 5.00 6.55 11.50
C PRO A 53 3.96 5.46 11.80
N VAL A 54 3.35 5.51 12.98
CA VAL A 54 2.25 4.60 13.31
C VAL A 54 1.03 4.92 12.43
N ALA A 55 0.29 3.89 12.01
CA ALA A 55 -0.92 4.06 11.23
C ALA A 55 -2.00 4.82 12.03
N HIS A 56 -2.63 5.79 11.38
CA HIS A 56 -3.75 6.54 11.92
C HIS A 56 -5.05 5.75 11.75
N THR A 57 -6.04 6.03 12.59
CA THR A 57 -7.40 5.46 12.45
C THR A 57 -8.05 5.94 11.15
N PRO A 58 -8.78 5.07 10.42
CA PRO A 58 -9.46 5.49 9.21
C PRO A 58 -10.44 6.66 9.44
N LEU A 59 -10.54 7.53 8.44
CA LEU A 59 -11.45 8.67 8.39
C LEU A 59 -12.84 8.24 7.90
N SER A 60 -13.81 9.15 8.03
CA SER A 60 -15.15 8.97 7.43
C SER A 60 -15.05 8.70 5.93
N ALA A 61 -15.86 7.75 5.44
CA ALA A 61 -15.98 7.43 4.02
C ALA A 61 -16.90 8.39 3.24
N THR A 62 -17.21 9.59 3.77
CA THR A 62 -18.13 10.55 3.14
C THR A 62 -17.47 11.61 2.27
N ALA A 63 -16.18 11.89 2.47
CA ALA A 63 -15.50 12.96 1.73
C ALA A 63 -14.83 12.45 0.44
N LEU A 64 -14.92 13.23 -0.62
CA LEU A 64 -14.36 12.98 -1.94
C LEU A 64 -12.97 13.60 -2.08
N PRO A 65 -12.02 12.94 -2.77
CA PRO A 65 -10.72 13.54 -3.05
C PRO A 65 -10.84 14.65 -4.09
N GLN A 66 -10.15 15.77 -3.86
CA GLN A 66 -10.14 16.94 -4.74
C GLN A 66 -8.76 17.18 -5.35
N ARG A 67 -7.70 16.90 -4.58
CA ARG A 67 -6.32 17.14 -4.98
C ARG A 67 -5.39 16.15 -4.29
N VAL A 68 -4.31 15.77 -4.97
CA VAL A 68 -3.20 15.03 -4.39
C VAL A 68 -1.91 15.84 -4.49
N ASP A 69 -1.15 15.84 -3.40
CA ASP A 69 0.14 16.50 -3.27
C ASP A 69 1.21 15.45 -2.92
N LEU A 70 2.30 15.39 -3.68
CA LEU A 70 3.49 14.58 -3.36
C LEU A 70 4.73 15.48 -3.35
N PRO A 71 5.07 16.08 -2.19
CA PRO A 71 6.13 17.09 -2.10
C PRO A 71 7.50 16.62 -2.58
N ALA A 72 7.87 15.37 -2.30
CA ALA A 72 9.17 14.79 -2.67
C ALA A 72 9.43 14.77 -4.20
N MET A 73 8.36 14.84 -5.00
CA MET A 73 8.39 14.79 -6.46
C MET A 73 7.70 16.00 -7.11
N GLY A 74 7.36 17.03 -6.33
CA GLY A 74 6.78 18.27 -6.83
C GLY A 74 5.37 18.14 -7.44
N VAL A 75 4.63 17.10 -7.11
CA VAL A 75 3.27 16.90 -7.64
C VAL A 75 2.26 17.70 -6.83
N HIS A 76 1.44 18.46 -7.55
CA HIS A 76 0.27 19.19 -7.05
C HIS A 76 -0.82 19.07 -8.12
N ALA A 77 -1.73 18.10 -7.98
CA ALA A 77 -2.58 17.67 -9.07
C ALA A 77 -4.06 17.53 -8.65
N PRO A 78 -5.01 18.05 -9.44
CA PRO A 78 -6.43 17.78 -9.21
C PRO A 78 -6.73 16.29 -9.37
N VAL A 79 -7.67 15.81 -8.58
CA VAL A 79 -8.15 14.42 -8.62
C VAL A 79 -9.55 14.40 -9.22
N VAL A 80 -9.76 13.55 -10.23
CA VAL A 80 -11.05 13.38 -10.89
C VAL A 80 -11.56 11.95 -10.73
N PRO A 81 -12.88 11.73 -10.60
CA PRO A 81 -13.46 10.39 -10.51
C PRO A 81 -13.30 9.66 -11.86
N ARG A 82 -12.90 8.39 -11.79
CA ARG A 82 -12.75 7.47 -12.92
C ARG A 82 -13.44 6.14 -12.64
N GLY A 83 -13.92 5.53 -13.72
CA GLY A 83 -14.45 4.17 -13.72
C GLY A 83 -13.37 3.12 -13.93
N LEU A 84 -13.81 1.93 -14.35
CA LEU A 84 -12.94 0.89 -14.86
C LEU A 84 -13.00 0.87 -16.39
N ASP A 85 -11.91 0.50 -17.03
CA ASP A 85 -11.84 0.22 -18.46
C ASP A 85 -12.48 -1.14 -18.79
N PRO A 86 -12.61 -1.52 -20.08
CA PRO A 86 -13.19 -2.82 -20.47
C PRO A 86 -12.44 -4.05 -19.94
N HIS A 87 -11.20 -3.88 -19.47
CA HIS A 87 -10.37 -4.93 -18.90
C HIS A 87 -10.42 -4.95 -17.36
N GLY A 88 -11.23 -4.09 -16.74
CA GLY A 88 -11.40 -4.01 -15.30
C GLY A 88 -10.28 -3.25 -14.57
N ALA A 89 -9.36 -2.60 -15.29
CA ALA A 89 -8.36 -1.71 -14.70
C ALA A 89 -8.97 -0.31 -14.48
N VAL A 90 -8.39 0.49 -13.58
CA VAL A 90 -8.87 1.87 -13.38
C VAL A 90 -8.56 2.68 -14.63
N ASP A 91 -9.59 3.27 -15.25
CA ASP A 91 -9.45 4.03 -16.48
C ASP A 91 -8.68 5.34 -16.21
N PRO A 92 -7.47 5.54 -16.79
CA PRO A 92 -6.66 6.71 -16.51
C PRO A 92 -7.31 8.01 -17.02
N PRO A 93 -6.87 9.18 -16.55
CA PRO A 93 -7.30 10.46 -17.11
C PRO A 93 -6.98 10.57 -18.62
N PRO A 94 -7.69 11.42 -19.38
CA PRO A 94 -7.35 11.68 -20.78
C PRO A 94 -5.90 12.18 -20.93
N TYR A 95 -5.20 11.76 -21.98
CA TYR A 95 -3.81 12.15 -22.25
C TYR A 95 -3.64 13.66 -22.50
N GLU A 96 -4.71 14.34 -22.90
CA GLU A 96 -4.80 15.79 -23.06
C GLU A 96 -4.72 16.53 -21.71
N THR A 97 -4.90 15.82 -20.61
CA THR A 97 -4.85 16.32 -19.24
C THR A 97 -3.69 15.70 -18.43
N PRO A 98 -2.42 15.89 -18.86
CA PRO A 98 -1.28 15.17 -18.27
C PRO A 98 -0.97 15.53 -16.82
N GLY A 99 -1.54 16.61 -16.29
CA GLY A 99 -1.39 17.03 -14.90
C GLY A 99 -2.52 16.56 -13.97
N VAL A 100 -3.42 15.70 -14.44
CA VAL A 100 -4.60 15.23 -13.69
C VAL A 100 -4.37 13.81 -13.17
N VAL A 101 -4.86 13.53 -11.96
CA VAL A 101 -4.89 12.18 -11.37
C VAL A 101 -6.32 11.65 -11.38
N GLY A 102 -6.47 10.38 -11.76
CA GLY A 102 -7.74 9.67 -11.72
C GLY A 102 -7.89 8.88 -10.43
N TRP A 103 -9.05 8.96 -9.78
CA TRP A 103 -9.39 8.12 -8.63
C TRP A 103 -10.49 7.12 -9.02
N TRP A 104 -10.33 5.84 -8.66
CA TRP A 104 -11.39 4.86 -8.86
C TRP A 104 -12.58 5.12 -7.93
N SER A 105 -13.65 5.71 -8.48
CA SER A 105 -14.79 6.19 -7.69
C SER A 105 -15.74 5.10 -7.20
N GLY A 106 -15.62 3.88 -7.74
CA GLY A 106 -16.37 2.70 -7.29
C GLY A 106 -15.77 2.01 -6.05
N GLY A 107 -14.60 2.46 -5.59
CA GLY A 107 -13.85 1.85 -4.50
C GLY A 107 -13.78 2.67 -3.20
N THR A 108 -12.75 2.40 -2.41
CA THR A 108 -12.50 3.12 -1.15
C THR A 108 -12.14 4.58 -1.43
N ARG A 109 -12.72 5.49 -0.64
CA ARG A 109 -12.36 6.91 -0.64
C ARG A 109 -11.06 7.13 0.12
N PRO A 110 -10.12 7.96 -0.37
CA PRO A 110 -8.86 8.21 0.34
C PRO A 110 -9.10 8.65 1.79
N GLY A 111 -8.55 7.87 2.71
CA GLY A 111 -8.63 8.06 4.15
C GLY A 111 -9.58 7.10 4.85
N ALA A 112 -10.53 6.51 4.13
CA ALA A 112 -11.42 5.48 4.67
C ALA A 112 -10.73 4.10 4.75
N ALA A 113 -11.31 3.19 5.52
CA ALA A 113 -10.79 1.83 5.65
C ALA A 113 -10.88 1.08 4.31
N GLY A 114 -9.80 0.38 3.95
CA GLY A 114 -9.62 -0.25 2.64
C GLY A 114 -8.57 0.44 1.78
N THR A 115 -8.52 0.10 0.50
CA THR A 115 -7.50 0.58 -0.44
C THR A 115 -8.09 1.53 -1.47
N ALA A 116 -7.70 2.79 -1.43
CA ALA A 116 -8.03 3.77 -2.47
C ALA A 116 -7.00 3.70 -3.62
N LEU A 117 -7.47 3.79 -4.86
CA LEU A 117 -6.62 3.69 -6.06
C LEU A 117 -6.57 5.04 -6.80
N LEU A 118 -5.37 5.55 -7.01
CA LEU A 118 -5.07 6.74 -7.80
C LEU A 118 -4.19 6.35 -8.99
N VAL A 119 -4.60 6.70 -10.20
CA VAL A 119 -3.89 6.45 -11.45
C VAL A 119 -3.48 7.77 -12.12
N GLY A 120 -2.33 7.77 -12.75
CA GLY A 120 -1.85 8.91 -13.53
C GLY A 120 -0.86 8.44 -14.60
N HIS A 121 -0.68 9.27 -15.63
CA HIS A 121 0.28 8.97 -16.69
C HIS A 121 1.71 9.23 -16.22
N VAL A 122 2.64 8.41 -16.69
CA VAL A 122 4.08 8.67 -16.56
C VAL A 122 4.49 9.78 -17.51
N ASP A 123 4.06 9.72 -18.76
CA ASP A 123 4.30 10.73 -19.78
C ASP A 123 3.19 10.76 -20.84
N THR A 124 3.36 11.67 -21.78
CA THR A 124 2.58 11.78 -23.02
C THR A 124 3.51 11.61 -24.20
N ALA A 125 2.97 11.64 -25.42
CA ALA A 125 3.79 11.59 -26.63
C ALA A 125 4.88 12.66 -26.73
N SER A 126 4.80 13.77 -25.98
CA SER A 126 5.73 14.90 -26.11
C SER A 126 6.35 15.39 -24.80
N LYS A 127 5.84 15.01 -23.63
CA LYS A 127 6.32 15.52 -22.33
C LYS A 127 5.99 14.60 -21.16
N PRO A 128 6.75 14.72 -20.05
CA PRO A 128 6.38 14.14 -18.75
C PRO A 128 4.96 14.48 -18.30
N ALA A 129 4.34 13.57 -17.56
CA ALA A 129 3.01 13.72 -16.97
C ALA A 129 3.06 13.64 -15.43
N VAL A 130 1.90 13.64 -14.78
CA VAL A 130 1.75 13.83 -13.33
C VAL A 130 2.54 12.84 -12.49
N PHE A 131 2.71 11.59 -12.96
CA PHE A 131 3.42 10.54 -12.24
C PHE A 131 4.74 10.15 -12.90
N TYR A 132 5.34 11.05 -13.68
CA TYR A 132 6.66 10.83 -14.29
C TYR A 132 7.73 10.37 -13.29
N GLY A 133 7.79 11.03 -12.13
CA GLY A 133 8.75 10.73 -11.06
C GLY A 133 8.27 9.69 -10.04
N LEU A 134 7.13 9.02 -10.25
CA LEU A 134 6.55 8.17 -9.21
C LEU A 134 7.46 6.99 -8.83
N SER A 135 8.25 6.48 -9.77
CA SER A 135 9.25 5.41 -9.54
C SER A 135 10.39 5.81 -8.60
N THR A 136 10.59 7.12 -8.36
CA THR A 136 11.63 7.62 -7.45
C THR A 136 11.13 7.80 -6.02
N ALA A 137 9.85 7.51 -5.75
CA ALA A 137 9.29 7.54 -4.40
C ALA A 137 10.04 6.58 -3.47
N ARG A 138 10.08 6.92 -2.18
CA ARG A 138 10.77 6.13 -1.15
C ARG A 138 9.87 5.91 0.05
N PRO A 139 10.06 4.81 0.80
CA PRO A 139 9.45 4.66 2.11
C PRO A 139 9.75 5.88 3.00
N GLY A 140 8.70 6.42 3.63
CA GLY A 140 8.77 7.66 4.41
C GLY A 140 8.30 8.91 3.66
N ASP A 141 8.21 8.89 2.33
CA ASP A 141 7.68 10.01 1.56
C ASP A 141 6.21 10.26 1.90
N THR A 142 5.82 11.54 1.95
CA THR A 142 4.46 11.95 2.27
C THR A 142 3.60 12.09 1.01
N VAL A 143 2.37 11.58 1.09
CA VAL A 143 1.31 11.82 0.11
C VAL A 143 0.14 12.48 0.83
N ARG A 144 -0.32 13.63 0.36
CA ARG A 144 -1.47 14.34 0.94
C ARG A 144 -2.62 14.33 -0.03
N VAL A 145 -3.81 13.99 0.46
CA VAL A 145 -5.05 14.04 -0.32
C VAL A 145 -5.97 15.06 0.31
N ALA A 146 -6.16 16.19 -0.37
CA ALA A 146 -7.14 17.20 0.03
C ALA A 146 -8.55 16.70 -0.33
N ARG A 147 -9.49 16.89 0.58
CA ARG A 147 -10.84 16.34 0.51
C ARG A 147 -11.88 17.48 0.48
N ASP A 148 -13.07 17.19 -0.03
CA ASP A 148 -14.16 18.17 -0.16
C ASP A 148 -14.77 18.61 1.18
N ASP A 149 -14.56 17.86 2.25
CA ASP A 149 -14.90 18.24 3.63
C ASP A 149 -13.91 19.26 4.24
N GLY A 150 -12.92 19.70 3.46
CA GLY A 150 -11.87 20.65 3.88
C GLY A 150 -10.73 20.00 4.67
N SER A 151 -10.81 18.71 5.00
CA SER A 151 -9.71 17.98 5.62
C SER A 151 -8.66 17.55 4.59
N THR A 152 -7.45 17.27 5.07
CA THR A 152 -6.38 16.65 4.28
C THR A 152 -5.96 15.35 4.93
N ALA A 153 -6.10 14.23 4.23
CA ALA A 153 -5.58 12.94 4.64
C ALA A 153 -4.10 12.85 4.31
N GLU A 154 -3.26 12.55 5.30
CA GLU A 154 -1.81 12.44 5.15
C GLU A 154 -1.41 10.96 5.23
N PHE A 155 -0.78 10.48 4.16
CA PHE A 155 -0.30 9.11 4.02
C PHE A 155 1.22 9.10 3.97
N THR A 156 1.81 8.02 4.47
CA THR A 156 3.24 7.75 4.33
C THR A 156 3.45 6.57 3.41
N VAL A 157 4.33 6.73 2.43
CA VAL A 157 4.77 5.64 1.53
C VAL A 157 5.47 4.57 2.37
N GLU A 158 5.07 3.32 2.20
CA GLU A 158 5.67 2.16 2.87
C GLU A 158 6.45 1.27 1.90
N ASP A 159 6.07 1.28 0.62
CA ASP A 159 6.59 0.33 -0.36
C ASP A 159 6.39 0.84 -1.79
N VAL A 160 7.31 0.48 -2.68
CA VAL A 160 7.26 0.78 -4.12
C VAL A 160 7.58 -0.50 -4.87
N GLN A 161 6.61 -1.00 -5.63
CA GLN A 161 6.76 -2.22 -6.43
C GLN A 161 6.60 -1.95 -7.91
N VAL A 162 7.34 -2.72 -8.71
CA VAL A 162 7.20 -2.77 -10.17
C VAL A 162 6.58 -4.11 -10.52
N TYR A 163 5.44 -4.08 -11.22
CA TYR A 163 4.76 -5.28 -11.70
C TYR A 163 4.85 -5.31 -13.22
N GLU A 164 5.53 -6.33 -13.76
CA GLU A 164 5.52 -6.59 -15.19
C GLU A 164 4.09 -6.91 -15.65
N ARG A 165 3.74 -6.45 -16.85
CA ARG A 165 2.37 -6.56 -17.37
C ARG A 165 1.93 -8.01 -17.58
N ASP A 166 2.85 -8.85 -18.03
CA ASP A 166 2.58 -10.27 -18.35
C ASP A 166 2.31 -11.13 -17.11
N SER A 167 2.72 -10.65 -15.93
CA SER A 167 2.54 -11.35 -14.64
C SER A 167 1.72 -10.52 -13.64
N PHE A 168 0.97 -9.53 -14.14
CA PHE A 168 0.22 -8.61 -13.31
C PHE A 168 -0.91 -9.32 -12.55
N ASP A 169 -0.80 -9.32 -11.22
CA ASP A 169 -1.82 -9.84 -10.30
C ASP A 169 -2.46 -8.65 -9.57
N ALA A 170 -3.69 -8.31 -9.98
CA ALA A 170 -4.44 -7.18 -9.43
C ALA A 170 -4.69 -7.32 -7.92
N HIS A 171 -4.86 -8.54 -7.40
CA HIS A 171 -5.07 -8.75 -5.98
C HIS A 171 -3.80 -8.43 -5.18
N LYS A 172 -2.63 -8.81 -5.69
CA LYS A 172 -1.35 -8.47 -5.05
C LYS A 172 -1.04 -6.98 -5.15
N ALA A 173 -1.29 -6.38 -6.32
CA ALA A 173 -0.98 -4.98 -6.56
C ALA A 173 -1.91 -4.03 -5.78
N TYR A 174 -3.22 -4.30 -5.79
CA TYR A 174 -4.25 -3.37 -5.33
C TYR A 174 -4.97 -3.81 -4.06
N GLY A 175 -4.77 -5.05 -3.62
CA GLY A 175 -5.42 -5.57 -2.41
C GLY A 175 -5.00 -4.85 -1.13
N PRO A 176 -5.86 -4.86 -0.10
CA PRO A 176 -5.50 -4.37 1.22
C PRO A 176 -4.41 -5.25 1.82
N ARG A 177 -3.34 -4.63 2.33
CA ARG A 177 -2.24 -5.36 3.01
C ARG A 177 -2.55 -5.61 4.47
N VAL A 178 -3.20 -4.66 5.13
CA VAL A 178 -3.59 -4.74 6.54
C VAL A 178 -5.10 -4.53 6.67
N LYS A 179 -5.79 -5.50 7.25
CA LYS A 179 -7.24 -5.47 7.44
C LYS A 179 -7.64 -4.27 8.28
N GLY A 180 -8.59 -3.47 7.79
CA GLY A 180 -9.14 -2.31 8.50
C GLY A 180 -8.27 -1.05 8.45
N ARG A 181 -7.10 -1.10 7.81
CA ARG A 181 -6.23 0.08 7.61
C ARG A 181 -6.75 0.93 6.45
N ALA A 182 -6.51 2.24 6.52
CA ALA A 182 -6.70 3.15 5.39
C ALA A 182 -5.44 3.16 4.53
N GLU A 183 -5.54 2.60 3.33
CA GLU A 183 -4.43 2.41 2.40
C GLU A 183 -4.65 3.18 1.10
N LEU A 184 -3.54 3.53 0.46
CA LEU A 184 -3.51 4.23 -0.82
C LEU A 184 -2.56 3.48 -1.76
N ARG A 185 -2.96 3.40 -3.03
CA ARG A 185 -2.09 2.99 -4.15
C ARG A 185 -2.02 4.12 -5.15
N LEU A 186 -0.82 4.58 -5.46
CA LEU A 186 -0.57 5.44 -6.61
C LEU A 186 0.05 4.59 -7.72
N ILE A 187 -0.50 4.67 -8.91
CA ILE A 187 -0.24 3.73 -9.99
C ILE A 187 0.09 4.51 -11.26
N THR A 188 1.18 4.13 -11.92
CA THR A 188 1.57 4.66 -13.23
C THR A 188 2.20 3.56 -14.08
N CYS A 189 2.27 3.79 -15.39
CA CYS A 189 3.08 2.96 -16.28
C CYS A 189 4.58 3.07 -15.97
N GLY A 190 5.33 2.00 -16.18
CA GLY A 190 6.78 1.93 -15.97
C GLY A 190 7.46 0.85 -16.81
N GLY A 191 8.73 0.56 -16.51
CA GLY A 191 9.53 -0.35 -17.33
C GLY A 191 9.89 0.25 -18.70
N THR A 192 10.05 -0.60 -19.71
CA THR A 192 10.47 -0.16 -21.05
C THR A 192 9.26 0.15 -21.93
N TYR A 193 9.33 1.23 -22.71
CA TYR A 193 8.30 1.54 -23.70
C TYR A 193 8.51 0.73 -24.99
N ASP A 194 7.55 -0.13 -25.31
CA ASP A 194 7.46 -0.82 -26.59
C ASP A 194 6.81 0.11 -27.63
N LYS A 195 7.59 0.51 -28.64
CA LYS A 195 7.13 1.40 -29.72
C LYS A 195 6.18 0.74 -30.71
N VAL A 196 6.24 -0.59 -30.85
CA VAL A 196 5.38 -1.35 -31.77
C VAL A 196 4.01 -1.54 -31.13
N ALA A 197 3.99 -2.02 -29.88
CA ALA A 197 2.74 -2.20 -29.13
C ALA A 197 2.21 -0.89 -28.51
N LYS A 198 3.00 0.20 -28.56
CA LYS A 198 2.69 1.52 -28.00
C LYS A 198 2.33 1.48 -26.52
N GLN A 199 3.02 0.66 -25.75
CA GLN A 199 2.72 0.41 -24.34
C GLN A 199 3.99 0.23 -23.51
N TYR A 200 3.86 0.46 -22.21
CA TYR A 200 4.88 0.19 -21.23
C TYR A 200 4.86 -1.28 -20.76
N SER A 201 6.04 -1.84 -20.47
CA SER A 201 6.20 -3.24 -20.06
C SER A 201 5.72 -3.53 -18.63
N ALA A 202 5.64 -2.50 -17.76
CA ALA A 202 5.31 -2.67 -16.36
C ALA A 202 4.42 -1.55 -15.82
N ASN A 203 3.93 -1.74 -14.59
CA ASN A 203 3.31 -0.71 -13.77
C ASN A 203 4.13 -0.50 -12.50
N VAL A 204 4.30 0.76 -12.10
CA VAL A 204 4.82 1.14 -10.80
C VAL A 204 3.65 1.35 -9.86
N VAL A 205 3.70 0.71 -8.69
CA VAL A 205 2.68 0.82 -7.64
C VAL A 205 3.36 1.28 -6.36
N VAL A 206 3.06 2.51 -5.97
CA VAL A 206 3.47 3.07 -4.67
C VAL A 206 2.36 2.78 -3.66
N SER A 207 2.70 2.05 -2.61
CA SER A 207 1.81 1.75 -1.50
C SER A 207 2.06 2.72 -0.35
N ALA A 208 1.00 3.32 0.16
CA ALA A 208 1.04 4.20 1.30
C ALA A 208 -0.12 3.89 2.27
N TYR A 209 0.02 4.32 3.52
CA TYR A 209 -1.02 4.16 4.54
C TYR A 209 -1.22 5.46 5.30
N LEU A 210 -2.44 5.66 5.81
CA LEU A 210 -2.81 6.86 6.53
C LEU A 210 -2.00 6.98 7.83
N THR A 211 -1.37 8.13 8.02
CA THR A 211 -0.53 8.43 9.19
C THR A 211 -0.95 9.71 9.89
N GLY A 212 -1.78 10.55 9.26
CA GLY A 212 -2.28 11.77 9.87
C GLY A 212 -3.48 12.37 9.15
N VAL A 213 -4.05 13.39 9.77
CA VAL A 213 -5.10 14.22 9.19
C VAL A 213 -4.89 15.67 9.59
N THR A 214 -4.97 16.58 8.63
CA THR A 214 -5.12 18.01 8.91
C THR A 214 -6.61 18.35 8.85
N PRO A 215 -7.26 18.75 9.96
CA PRO A 215 -8.67 19.11 9.96
C PRO A 215 -8.96 20.36 9.12
N ALA A 216 -10.21 20.48 8.67
CA ALA A 216 -10.70 21.70 8.04
C ALA A 216 -10.47 22.92 8.97
N GLY A 217 -9.93 24.01 8.41
CA GLY A 217 -9.71 25.26 9.15
C GLY A 217 -8.43 25.34 9.98
N ALA A 218 -7.61 24.28 10.09
CA ALA A 218 -6.34 24.33 10.83
C ALA A 218 -5.23 25.13 10.12
N ALA A 219 -5.39 25.43 8.82
CA ALA A 219 -4.40 26.15 8.02
C ALA A 219 -4.53 27.68 8.15
N THR A 220 -4.49 28.25 9.36
CA THR A 220 -4.18 29.68 9.60
C THR A 220 -3.74 29.89 11.06
N THR A 221 -2.55 29.43 11.44
CA THR A 221 -1.82 30.07 12.55
C THR A 221 -0.37 30.23 12.09
N PRO A 222 0.09 31.45 11.74
CA PRO A 222 1.51 31.67 11.52
C PRO A 222 2.26 31.41 12.83
N ALA A 223 3.40 30.71 12.74
CA ALA A 223 4.28 30.49 13.88
C ALA A 223 4.61 31.85 14.55
N PRO A 224 4.57 31.96 15.89
CA PRO A 224 4.96 33.20 16.54
C PRO A 224 6.40 33.55 16.17
N ALA A 225 6.62 34.78 15.72
CA ALA A 225 7.95 35.29 15.40
C ALA A 225 8.89 35.09 16.60
N PRO A 226 10.15 34.70 16.40
CA PRO A 226 11.09 34.52 17.49
C PRO A 226 11.26 35.86 18.24
N ALA A 227 11.09 35.82 19.56
CA ALA A 227 11.29 36.98 20.42
C ALA A 227 12.73 37.50 20.24
N LEU A 228 12.87 38.75 19.81
CA LEU A 228 14.16 39.43 19.74
C LEU A 228 14.75 39.47 21.17
N ALA A 229 15.92 38.86 21.35
CA ALA A 229 16.67 38.99 22.59
C ALA A 229 17.08 40.45 22.82
N PRO A 230 17.04 40.96 24.06
CA PRO A 230 17.41 42.35 24.34
C PRO A 230 18.89 42.57 24.05
N ALA A 231 19.19 43.62 23.29
CA ALA A 231 20.55 44.07 23.02
C ALA A 231 21.26 44.37 24.34
N ARG A 232 22.39 43.70 24.58
CA ARG A 232 23.29 44.02 25.68
C ARG A 232 23.89 45.41 25.42
N GLY A 233 23.52 46.38 26.25
CA GLY A 233 24.17 47.69 26.30
C GLY A 233 25.64 47.52 26.65
N ALA A 234 26.51 48.14 25.86
CA ALA A 234 27.91 48.32 26.19
C ALA A 234 28.04 49.55 27.11
N VAL A 235 28.79 49.37 28.19
CA VAL A 235 29.34 50.43 29.06
C VAL A 235 30.75 50.73 28.56
#